data_AF-D4IIV4-F1
#
_entry.id   AF-D4IIV4-F1
#
_cell.length_a   1.000
_cell.length_b   1.000
_cell.length_c   1.000
_cell.angle_alpha   90.00
_cell.angle_beta   90.00
_cell.angle_gamma   90.00
#
_symmetry.space_group_name_H-M   'P 1'
#
loop_
_entity.id
_entity.type
_entity.pdbx_description
1 polymer ?
#
loop_
_entity_poly.entity_id
_entity_poly.type
_entity_poly.pdbx_seq_one_letter_code
_entity_poly.pdbx_strand_id
1 'polypeptide(L)'
;MDKRQEVIKYIASVEKQLYALFGNTYHAALKLTEVRKAIESGASFTWKGNPAAERKLDRYLKDLSSKTALITKNGIIGSWDKGEARVKEQVLEVFGKTSTRRKETTDICEQAVKAHRAKGATGHAYANASREGMNLSTRVWNLTAKAKQELEIIIQNGILEGKSPEEVSRSLRGYLNNPDALYRRVRNKETGELELSQAAKQYHPGQGVYRSAYKNARRLAVTEMNAAYRRAEWESYQNNPLIIGYEIRLSNNHTVVINGKLRTLYDICDVLAGRYPKTFLWTGWHPHCRCEMVPIFISESDFRERIRARKAGKLKDWKPNPQRTVTQVPKALTDWIAKNEERSKGWKTLPYFVRDNRKSIGTLPVNTYTAEERKFTRARSTAEAMERATQLLSTLYPDIQNTELAALHHYTQQGGNYRQLNKQLDKGTLTDFNKASASLMAKALEELPKYRGTVYRGAIMKRKDYERLYAGRDEIKHAIFTSSTKTPAVAWRFASYRDLKKSEVRILFEIQSKNGRDISDISEFNGKFATEDQQEVLFTNGTKFKIVSTDTDLFGTIYVKMREL
;
A
#
# COMPACT_ATOMS: atom_id res chain seq x y z
N MET A 1 24.85 7.27 -26.88
CA MET A 1 24.15 6.38 -25.92
C MET A 1 23.09 7.22 -25.24
N ASP A 2 21.82 6.82 -25.30
CA ASP A 2 20.71 7.56 -24.68
C ASP A 2 21.01 7.86 -23.19
N LYS A 3 20.93 9.14 -22.79
CA LYS A 3 21.16 9.59 -21.40
C LYS A 3 20.22 8.95 -20.39
N ARG A 4 19.08 8.44 -20.83
CA ARG A 4 18.22 7.60 -20.00
C ARG A 4 18.86 6.24 -19.69
N GLN A 5 19.50 5.62 -20.67
CA GLN A 5 20.26 4.38 -20.47
C GLN A 5 21.43 4.62 -19.50
N GLU A 6 22.03 5.82 -19.53
CA GLU A 6 23.07 6.21 -18.57
C GLU A 6 22.56 6.28 -17.13
N VAL A 7 21.39 6.89 -16.87
CA VAL A 7 20.85 6.94 -15.50
C VAL A 7 20.45 5.55 -15.00
N ILE A 8 19.91 4.68 -15.87
CA ILE A 8 19.60 3.29 -15.51
C ILE A 8 20.87 2.53 -15.11
N LYS A 9 21.94 2.65 -15.90
CA LYS A 9 23.25 2.05 -15.57
C LYS A 9 23.83 2.63 -14.28
N TYR A 10 23.67 3.94 -14.06
CA TYR A 10 24.15 4.60 -12.86
C TYR A 10 23.41 4.13 -11.60
N ILE A 11 22.08 4.00 -11.68
CA ILE A 11 21.26 3.41 -10.62
C ILE A 11 21.74 1.98 -10.32
N ALA A 12 21.93 1.14 -11.34
CA ALA A 12 22.42 -0.23 -11.16
C ALA A 12 23.81 -0.27 -10.47
N SER A 13 24.68 0.68 -10.78
CA SER A 13 25.98 0.83 -10.09
C SER A 13 25.81 1.16 -8.61
N VAL A 14 24.92 2.09 -8.26
CA VAL A 14 24.60 2.43 -6.87
C VAL A 14 24.00 1.23 -6.13
N GLU A 15 23.09 0.49 -6.77
CA GLU A 15 22.52 -0.73 -6.20
C GLU A 15 23.60 -1.78 -5.89
N LYS A 16 24.56 -1.97 -6.80
CA LYS A 16 25.71 -2.88 -6.59
C LYS A 16 26.60 -2.42 -5.43
N GLN A 17 26.85 -1.11 -5.29
CA GLN A 17 27.61 -0.56 -4.17
C GLN A 17 26.91 -0.80 -2.83
N LEU A 18 25.59 -0.55 -2.78
CA LEU A 18 24.79 -0.83 -1.58
C LEU A 18 24.79 -2.33 -1.26
N TYR A 19 24.60 -3.20 -2.25
CA TYR A 19 24.63 -4.65 -2.05
C TYR A 19 25.96 -5.11 -1.46
N ALA A 20 27.08 -4.65 -2.02
CA ALA A 20 28.42 -4.96 -1.53
C ALA A 20 28.64 -4.41 -0.11
N LEU A 21 28.21 -3.17 0.16
CA LEU A 21 28.34 -2.56 1.49
C LEU A 21 27.60 -3.36 2.56
N PHE A 22 26.31 -3.66 2.34
CA PHE A 22 25.52 -4.46 3.28
C PHE A 22 26.09 -5.87 3.45
N GLY A 23 26.46 -6.54 2.35
CA GLY A 23 27.07 -7.87 2.40
C GLY A 23 28.37 -7.90 3.19
N ASN A 24 29.26 -6.93 2.97
CA ASN A 24 30.52 -6.82 3.69
C ASN A 24 30.31 -6.52 5.18
N THR A 25 29.39 -5.63 5.53
CA THR A 25 29.04 -5.34 6.92
C THR A 25 28.49 -6.59 7.62
N TYR A 26 27.60 -7.33 6.96
CA TYR A 26 27.00 -8.53 7.55
C TYR A 26 28.04 -9.65 7.68
N HIS A 27 28.90 -9.84 6.69
CA HIS A 27 30.03 -10.77 6.79
C HIS A 27 30.97 -10.40 7.95
N ALA A 28 31.26 -9.13 8.16
CA ALA A 28 32.08 -8.68 9.29
C ALA A 28 31.41 -8.98 10.64
N ALA A 29 30.10 -8.77 10.74
CA ALA A 29 29.33 -9.11 11.95
C ALA A 29 29.35 -10.63 12.25
N LEU A 30 29.20 -11.47 11.22
CA LEU A 30 29.23 -12.94 11.37
C LEU A 30 30.62 -13.47 11.75
N LYS A 31 31.69 -12.71 11.47
CA LYS A 31 33.07 -13.07 11.82
C LYS A 31 33.46 -12.68 13.25
N LEU A 32 32.60 -11.97 13.99
CA LEU A 32 32.85 -11.64 15.38
C LEU A 32 33.05 -12.93 16.19
N THR A 33 34.07 -12.96 17.05
CA THR A 33 34.45 -14.14 17.83
C THR A 33 33.28 -14.68 18.66
N GLU A 34 32.52 -13.78 19.27
CA GLU A 34 31.36 -14.12 20.11
C GLU A 34 30.24 -14.77 19.28
N VAL A 35 30.02 -14.27 18.05
CA VAL A 35 29.02 -14.83 17.12
C VAL A 35 29.46 -16.22 16.63
N ARG A 36 30.73 -16.36 16.23
CA ARG A 36 31.27 -17.65 15.77
C ARG A 36 31.17 -18.72 16.85
N LYS A 37 31.59 -18.40 18.09
CA LYS A 37 31.50 -19.31 19.22
C LYS A 37 30.07 -19.77 19.49
N ALA A 38 29.10 -18.84 19.43
CA ALA A 38 27.70 -19.20 19.64
C ALA A 38 27.16 -20.14 18.54
N ILE A 39 27.53 -19.91 17.28
CA ILE A 39 27.17 -20.79 16.16
C ILE A 39 27.81 -22.18 16.34
N GLU A 40 29.12 -22.22 16.63
CA GLU A 40 29.90 -23.46 16.82
C GLU A 40 29.38 -24.28 18.01
N SER A 41 29.03 -23.63 19.12
CA SER A 41 28.50 -24.32 20.31
C SER A 41 27.00 -24.63 20.22
N GLY A 42 26.30 -24.15 19.19
CA GLY A 42 24.84 -24.23 19.09
C GLY A 42 24.09 -23.46 20.17
N ALA A 43 24.74 -22.51 20.85
CA ALA A 43 24.13 -21.76 21.94
C ALA A 43 23.20 -20.68 21.39
N SER A 44 22.08 -20.42 22.09
CA SER A 44 21.24 -19.27 21.77
C SER A 44 22.04 -17.96 21.81
N PHE A 45 21.73 -17.05 20.89
CA PHE A 45 22.45 -15.81 20.66
C PHE A 45 21.47 -14.65 20.48
N THR A 46 21.67 -13.61 21.28
CA THR A 46 21.07 -12.29 21.06
C THR A 46 22.14 -11.24 21.20
N TRP A 47 21.97 -10.09 20.52
CA TRP A 47 22.90 -8.97 20.69
C TRP A 47 22.89 -8.48 22.13
N LYS A 48 21.70 -8.33 22.73
CA LYS A 48 21.53 -7.88 24.12
C LYS A 48 22.22 -8.81 25.13
N GLY A 49 22.20 -10.12 24.89
CA GLY A 49 22.90 -11.10 25.71
C GLY A 49 24.43 -11.08 25.54
N ASN A 50 24.95 -10.36 24.55
CA ASN A 50 26.38 -10.28 24.22
C ASN A 50 26.83 -8.81 24.05
N PRO A 51 26.92 -8.01 25.14
CA PRO A 51 27.16 -6.56 25.05
C PRO A 51 28.47 -6.18 24.34
N ALA A 52 29.51 -7.00 24.45
CA ALA A 52 30.78 -6.79 23.74
C ALA A 52 30.62 -6.92 22.22
N ALA A 53 29.89 -7.94 21.75
CA ALA A 53 29.57 -8.15 20.34
C ALA A 53 28.63 -7.06 19.82
N GLU A 54 27.64 -6.68 20.62
CA GLU A 54 26.68 -5.62 20.31
C GLU A 54 27.38 -4.27 20.08
N ARG A 55 28.31 -3.86 20.94
CA ARG A 55 29.10 -2.62 20.73
C ARG A 55 29.93 -2.65 19.44
N LYS A 56 30.47 -3.81 19.05
CA LYS A 56 31.19 -3.95 17.77
C LYS A 56 30.22 -3.82 16.60
N LEU A 57 29.07 -4.47 16.67
CA LEU A 57 28.03 -4.37 15.65
C LEU A 57 27.52 -2.93 15.51
N ASP A 58 27.22 -2.23 16.60
CA ASP A 58 26.68 -0.87 16.54
C ASP A 58 27.66 0.09 15.83
N ARG A 59 28.98 -0.12 15.98
CA ARG A 59 29.99 0.60 15.18
C ARG A 59 29.91 0.25 13.69
N TYR A 60 29.77 -1.03 13.34
CA TYR A 60 29.58 -1.45 11.95
C TYR A 60 28.30 -0.88 11.35
N LEU A 61 27.20 -0.82 12.11
CA LEU A 61 25.92 -0.26 11.66
C LEU A 61 25.98 1.26 11.51
N LYS A 62 26.74 1.96 12.35
CA LYS A 62 27.00 3.41 12.20
C LYS A 62 27.80 3.72 10.95
N ASP A 63 28.82 2.94 10.66
CA ASP A 63 29.59 3.05 9.42
C ASP A 63 28.72 2.72 8.19
N LEU A 64 27.96 1.62 8.25
CA LEU A 64 26.98 1.23 7.21
C LEU A 64 25.99 2.35 6.92
N SER A 65 25.40 2.96 7.95
CA SER A 65 24.46 4.08 7.80
C SER A 65 25.13 5.28 7.14
N SER A 66 26.32 5.67 7.60
CA SER A 66 27.03 6.84 7.08
C SER A 66 27.43 6.66 5.61
N LYS A 67 27.97 5.49 5.25
CA LYS A 67 28.34 5.15 3.88
C LYS A 67 27.12 5.01 2.97
N THR A 68 26.03 4.42 3.46
CA THR A 68 24.76 4.33 2.72
C THR A 68 24.21 5.72 2.40
N ALA A 69 24.25 6.65 3.36
CA ALA A 69 23.82 8.03 3.17
C ALA A 69 24.70 8.74 2.13
N LEU A 70 26.02 8.57 2.18
CA LEU A 70 26.95 9.14 1.20
C LEU A 70 26.74 8.59 -0.22
N ILE A 71 26.67 7.26 -0.37
CA ILE A 71 26.40 6.60 -1.66
C ILE A 71 25.08 7.11 -2.25
N THR A 72 24.04 7.19 -1.42
CA THR A 72 22.72 7.66 -1.85
C THR A 72 22.75 9.14 -2.25
N LYS A 73 23.41 9.99 -1.45
CA LYS A 73 23.59 11.42 -1.74
C LYS A 73 24.30 11.65 -3.07
N ASN A 74 25.40 10.94 -3.31
CA ASN A 74 26.15 11.04 -4.56
C ASN A 74 25.29 10.55 -5.73
N GLY A 75 24.55 9.45 -5.55
CA GLY A 75 23.58 8.94 -6.52
C GLY A 75 22.51 9.97 -6.89
N ILE A 76 21.98 10.69 -5.92
CA ILE A 76 20.99 11.75 -6.12
C ILE A 76 21.58 12.90 -6.95
N ILE A 77 22.76 13.39 -6.57
CA ILE A 77 23.44 14.50 -7.27
C ILE A 77 23.76 14.09 -8.72
N GLY A 78 24.37 12.92 -8.92
CA GLY A 78 24.69 12.45 -10.27
C GLY A 78 23.44 12.20 -11.13
N SER A 79 22.31 11.81 -10.53
CA SER A 79 21.04 11.65 -11.25
C SER A 79 20.44 13.00 -11.64
N TRP A 80 20.57 14.02 -10.77
CA TRP A 80 20.18 15.39 -11.08
C TRP A 80 20.93 15.93 -12.30
N ASP A 81 22.27 15.83 -12.29
CA ASP A 81 23.12 16.34 -13.38
C ASP A 81 22.79 15.66 -14.72
N LYS A 82 22.48 14.36 -14.69
CA LYS A 82 22.04 13.62 -15.88
C LYS A 82 20.66 14.07 -16.38
N GLY A 83 19.76 14.46 -15.49
CA GLY A 83 18.46 15.03 -15.85
C GLY A 83 18.61 16.38 -16.56
N GLU A 84 19.40 17.30 -16.00
CA GLU A 84 19.71 18.59 -16.67
C GLU A 84 20.35 18.37 -18.05
N ALA A 85 21.35 17.47 -18.13
CA ALA A 85 22.03 17.16 -19.38
C ALA A 85 21.09 16.55 -20.42
N ARG A 86 20.17 15.69 -20.01
CA ARG A 86 19.16 15.08 -20.90
C ARG A 86 18.30 16.14 -21.56
N VAL A 87 17.81 17.12 -20.79
CA VAL A 87 16.99 18.20 -21.35
C VAL A 87 17.76 19.00 -22.40
N LYS A 88 19.02 19.37 -22.12
CA LYS A 88 19.86 20.09 -23.09
C LYS A 88 20.04 19.30 -24.39
N GLU A 89 20.30 18.00 -24.30
CA GLU A 89 20.40 17.11 -25.47
C GLU A 89 19.10 17.08 -26.28
N GLN A 90 17.96 16.84 -25.62
CA GLN A 90 16.63 16.79 -26.23
C GLN A 90 16.28 18.07 -27.01
N VAL A 91 16.58 19.23 -26.43
CA VAL A 91 16.32 20.52 -27.06
C VAL A 91 17.27 20.74 -28.24
N LEU A 92 18.55 20.35 -28.11
CA LEU A 92 19.55 20.47 -29.18
C LEU A 92 19.28 19.54 -30.37
N GLU A 93 18.73 18.34 -30.12
CA GLU A 93 18.29 17.42 -31.18
C GLU A 93 17.23 18.06 -32.09
N VAL A 94 16.31 18.83 -31.51
CA VAL A 94 15.22 19.47 -32.25
C VAL A 94 15.65 20.78 -32.89
N PHE A 95 16.29 21.68 -32.11
CA PHE A 95 16.54 23.06 -32.54
C PHE A 95 17.99 23.35 -32.92
N GLY A 96 18.96 22.53 -32.50
CA GLY A 96 20.40 22.73 -32.68
C GLY A 96 20.98 22.22 -34.01
N LYS A 97 20.20 22.27 -35.10
CA LYS A 97 20.54 21.67 -36.41
C LYS A 97 21.69 22.34 -37.17
N THR A 98 22.01 23.60 -36.85
CA THR A 98 23.15 24.34 -37.43
C THR A 98 24.02 24.92 -36.32
N SER A 99 25.27 25.31 -36.62
CA SER A 99 26.19 25.91 -35.63
C SER A 99 25.57 27.13 -34.92
N THR A 100 24.99 28.06 -35.68
CA THR A 100 24.32 29.24 -35.13
C THR A 100 23.13 28.88 -34.25
N ARG A 101 22.27 27.95 -34.70
CA ARG A 101 21.10 27.54 -33.92
C ARG A 101 21.50 26.74 -32.68
N ARG A 102 22.57 25.95 -32.76
CA ARG A 102 23.15 25.20 -31.63
C ARG A 102 23.64 26.15 -30.55
N LYS A 103 24.31 27.25 -30.90
CA LYS A 103 24.72 28.30 -29.94
C LYS A 103 23.49 28.93 -29.27
N GLU A 104 22.54 29.44 -30.06
CA GLU A 104 21.30 30.04 -29.53
C GLU A 104 20.55 29.09 -28.57
N THR A 105 20.39 27.83 -28.99
CA THR A 105 19.70 26.81 -28.19
C THR A 105 20.46 26.47 -26.91
N THR A 106 21.80 26.43 -26.98
CA THR A 106 22.66 26.22 -25.82
C THR A 106 22.51 27.34 -24.81
N ASP A 107 22.56 28.60 -25.26
CA ASP A 107 22.38 29.78 -24.40
C ASP A 107 21.02 29.74 -23.68
N ILE A 108 19.95 29.33 -24.39
CA ILE A 108 18.61 29.20 -23.80
C ILE A 108 18.59 28.16 -22.68
N CYS A 109 19.16 26.97 -22.93
CA CYS A 109 19.21 25.92 -21.92
C CYS A 109 20.06 26.33 -20.71
N GLU A 110 21.19 27.00 -20.93
CA GLU A 110 22.08 27.47 -19.87
C GLU A 110 21.44 28.59 -19.03
N GLN A 111 20.70 29.50 -19.66
CA GLN A 111 19.92 30.50 -18.93
C GLN A 111 18.82 29.85 -18.09
N ALA A 112 18.12 28.84 -18.62
CA ALA A 112 17.10 28.12 -17.87
C ALA A 112 17.68 27.41 -16.64
N VAL A 113 18.86 26.77 -16.79
CA VAL A 113 19.59 26.12 -15.70
C VAL A 113 20.07 27.14 -14.67
N LYS A 114 20.71 28.23 -15.11
CA LYS A 114 21.16 29.31 -14.24
C LYS A 114 20.01 29.89 -13.41
N ALA A 115 18.84 30.07 -14.02
CA ALA A 115 17.68 30.64 -13.35
C ALA A 115 17.11 29.76 -12.23
N HIS A 116 17.05 28.43 -12.40
CA HIS A 116 16.59 27.56 -11.30
C HIS A 116 17.67 27.36 -10.23
N ARG A 117 18.95 27.31 -10.61
CA ARG A 117 20.07 27.23 -9.65
C ARG A 117 20.16 28.47 -8.77
N ALA A 118 19.87 29.66 -9.32
CA ALA A 118 19.77 30.91 -8.56
C ALA A 118 18.66 30.87 -7.49
N LYS A 119 17.65 30.00 -7.64
CA LYS A 119 16.60 29.73 -6.63
C LYS A 119 16.99 28.62 -5.66
N GLY A 120 18.23 28.15 -5.69
CA GLY A 120 18.72 27.03 -4.86
C GLY A 120 18.31 25.65 -5.35
N ALA A 121 17.68 25.51 -6.53
CA ALA A 121 17.33 24.20 -7.08
C ALA A 121 18.59 23.53 -7.66
N THR A 122 19.26 22.71 -6.86
CA THR A 122 20.46 21.96 -7.26
C THR A 122 20.36 20.52 -6.75
N GLY A 123 21.12 19.60 -7.35
CA GLY A 123 21.24 18.23 -6.85
C GLY A 123 21.70 18.17 -5.39
N HIS A 124 22.61 19.05 -4.98
CA HIS A 124 23.07 19.17 -3.59
C HIS A 124 21.96 19.62 -2.65
N ALA A 125 21.22 20.67 -3.01
CA ALA A 125 20.10 21.15 -2.21
C ALA A 125 18.99 20.09 -2.11
N TYR A 126 18.69 19.41 -3.22
CA TYR A 126 17.71 18.33 -3.24
C TYR A 126 18.13 17.17 -2.31
N ALA A 127 19.40 16.74 -2.36
CA ALA A 127 19.91 15.64 -1.55
C ALA A 127 19.96 15.95 -0.05
N ASN A 128 20.17 17.22 0.31
CA ASN A 128 20.21 17.67 1.71
C ASN A 128 18.83 18.06 2.26
N ALA A 129 17.81 18.17 1.42
CA ALA A 129 16.50 18.64 1.84
C ALA A 129 15.79 17.64 2.76
N SER A 130 15.18 18.16 3.83
CA SER A 130 14.31 17.35 4.69
C SER A 130 13.03 16.94 3.96
N ARG A 131 12.61 15.70 4.20
CA ARG A 131 11.34 15.12 3.74
C ARG A 131 10.62 14.59 4.97
N GLU A 132 9.39 15.06 5.21
CA GLU A 132 8.60 14.65 6.37
C GLU A 132 9.35 14.85 7.71
N GLY A 133 10.08 15.96 7.83
CA GLY A 133 10.85 16.30 9.03
C GLY A 133 12.19 15.58 9.17
N MET A 134 12.57 14.70 8.23
CA MET A 134 13.82 13.95 8.28
C MET A 134 14.72 14.25 7.09
N ASN A 135 16.01 14.49 7.36
CA ASN A 135 17.03 14.53 6.32
C ASN A 135 17.41 13.11 5.86
N LEU A 136 18.21 13.01 4.79
CA LEU A 136 18.62 11.72 4.23
C LEU A 136 19.34 10.83 5.25
N SER A 137 20.22 11.39 6.08
CA SER A 137 20.99 10.64 7.08
C SER A 137 20.07 9.99 8.13
N THR A 138 19.09 10.72 8.65
CA THR A 138 18.10 10.19 9.60
C THR A 138 17.25 9.09 8.97
N ARG A 139 16.81 9.30 7.71
CA ARG A 139 16.04 8.28 6.97
C ARG A 139 16.85 7.01 6.78
N VAL A 140 18.11 7.12 6.38
CA VAL A 140 19.01 5.97 6.20
C VAL A 140 19.27 5.27 7.53
N TRP A 141 19.55 6.01 8.60
CA TRP A 141 19.76 5.46 9.94
C TRP A 141 18.59 4.59 10.40
N ASN A 142 17.36 5.10 10.24
CA ASN A 142 16.14 4.36 10.59
C ASN A 142 15.98 3.06 9.78
N LEU A 143 16.50 3.01 8.56
CA LEU A 143 16.49 1.80 7.73
C LEU A 143 17.57 0.81 8.17
N THR A 144 18.79 1.30 8.43
CA THR A 144 19.93 0.45 8.83
C THR A 144 19.81 -0.06 10.26
N ALA A 145 19.09 0.63 11.14
CA ALA A 145 18.82 0.14 12.50
C ALA A 145 18.13 -1.24 12.51
N LYS A 146 17.34 -1.56 11.47
CA LYS A 146 16.70 -2.87 11.30
C LYS A 146 17.67 -4.00 10.95
N ALA A 147 18.87 -3.67 10.46
CA ALA A 147 19.90 -4.66 10.11
C ALA A 147 20.35 -5.46 11.34
N LYS A 148 20.31 -4.86 12.54
CA LYS A 148 20.62 -5.53 13.80
C LYS A 148 19.72 -6.75 14.04
N GLN A 149 18.41 -6.55 13.92
CA GLN A 149 17.43 -7.63 14.08
C GLN A 149 17.53 -8.65 12.95
N GLU A 150 17.75 -8.20 11.71
CA GLU A 150 17.95 -9.10 10.56
C GLU A 150 19.18 -10.01 10.78
N LEU A 151 20.29 -9.46 11.26
CA LEU A 151 21.50 -10.22 11.61
C LEU A 151 21.27 -11.20 12.76
N GLU A 152 20.54 -10.80 13.79
CA GLU A 152 20.18 -11.72 14.89
C GLU A 152 19.41 -12.93 14.37
N ILE A 153 18.46 -12.71 13.46
CA ILE A 153 17.67 -13.77 12.84
C ILE A 153 18.53 -14.68 11.96
N ILE A 154 19.46 -14.12 11.18
CA ILE A 154 20.42 -14.89 10.39
C ILE A 154 21.21 -15.85 11.29
N ILE A 155 21.75 -15.33 12.41
CA ILE A 155 22.55 -16.10 13.35
C ILE A 155 21.70 -17.19 14.01
N GLN A 156 20.51 -16.83 14.52
CA GLN A 156 19.60 -17.75 15.19
C GLN A 156 19.11 -18.88 14.29
N ASN A 157 18.74 -18.58 13.04
CA ASN A 157 18.36 -19.63 12.09
C ASN A 157 19.54 -20.56 11.79
N GLY A 158 20.75 -20.02 11.65
CA GLY A 158 21.96 -20.81 11.46
C GLY A 158 22.21 -21.80 12.60
N ILE A 159 22.07 -21.35 13.85
CA ILE A 159 22.18 -22.17 15.06
C ILE A 159 21.12 -23.29 15.07
N LEU A 160 19.85 -22.95 14.81
CA LEU A 160 18.73 -23.91 14.78
C LEU A 160 18.93 -25.00 13.72
N GLU A 161 19.41 -24.61 12.54
CA GLU A 161 19.70 -25.53 11.44
C GLU A 161 21.01 -26.33 11.65
N GLY A 162 21.82 -26.00 12.66
CA GLY A 162 23.10 -26.66 12.91
C GLY A 162 24.21 -26.31 11.93
N LYS A 163 24.11 -25.14 11.29
CA LYS A 163 25.08 -24.68 10.30
C LYS A 163 26.39 -24.23 10.95
N SER A 164 27.51 -24.50 10.29
CA SER A 164 28.81 -23.90 10.65
C SER A 164 28.81 -22.38 10.40
N PRO A 165 29.70 -21.61 11.05
CA PRO A 165 29.87 -20.18 10.77
C PRO A 165 30.08 -19.88 9.27
N GLU A 166 30.82 -20.74 8.58
CA GLU A 166 31.11 -20.64 7.15
C GLU A 166 29.84 -20.88 6.31
N GLU A 167 28.98 -21.81 6.72
CA GLU A 167 27.69 -22.09 6.07
C GLU A 167 26.70 -20.94 6.23
N VAL A 168 26.61 -20.37 7.43
CA VAL A 168 25.80 -19.17 7.71
C VAL A 168 26.31 -17.99 6.85
N SER A 169 27.62 -17.81 6.81
CA SER A 169 28.28 -16.78 5.98
C SER A 169 28.00 -16.97 4.48
N ARG A 170 28.09 -18.20 3.95
CA ARG A 170 27.77 -18.51 2.55
C ARG A 170 26.30 -18.26 2.20
N SER A 171 25.40 -18.51 3.16
CA SER A 171 23.95 -18.31 2.98
C SER A 171 23.54 -16.84 2.86
N LEU A 172 24.40 -15.91 3.27
CA LEU A 172 24.12 -14.47 3.33
C LEU A 172 23.66 -13.86 2.01
N ARG A 173 24.30 -14.24 0.89
CA ARG A 173 23.91 -13.74 -0.44
C ARG A 173 22.47 -14.12 -0.78
N GLY A 174 22.06 -15.33 -0.41
CA GLY A 174 20.69 -15.81 -0.57
C GLY A 174 19.70 -14.92 0.19
N TYR A 175 20.04 -14.55 1.42
CA TYR A 175 19.18 -13.73 2.27
C TYR A 175 19.09 -12.26 1.82
N LEU A 176 20.17 -11.66 1.33
CA LEU A 176 20.11 -10.29 0.77
C LEU A 176 19.21 -10.22 -0.47
N ASN A 177 19.24 -11.26 -1.31
CA ASN A 177 18.42 -11.34 -2.53
C ASN A 177 16.96 -11.74 -2.22
N ASN A 178 16.77 -12.72 -1.34
CA ASN A 178 15.47 -13.25 -0.93
C ASN A 178 15.30 -13.21 0.60
N PRO A 179 15.00 -12.04 1.17
CA PRO A 179 14.97 -11.87 2.61
C PRO A 179 13.78 -12.54 3.27
N ASP A 180 12.69 -12.82 2.53
CA ASP A 180 11.56 -13.56 3.10
C ASP A 180 11.95 -14.99 3.48
N ALA A 181 13.02 -15.53 2.90
CA ALA A 181 13.57 -16.83 3.29
C ALA A 181 14.04 -16.86 4.75
N LEU A 182 14.48 -15.73 5.32
CA LEU A 182 14.89 -15.63 6.73
C LEU A 182 13.74 -15.85 7.71
N TYR A 183 12.51 -15.69 7.26
CA TYR A 183 11.32 -15.70 8.12
C TYR A 183 10.38 -16.87 7.79
N ARG A 184 10.91 -17.87 7.07
CA ARG A 184 10.25 -19.16 6.87
C ARG A 184 10.68 -20.11 7.99
N ARG A 185 9.87 -21.13 8.25
CA ARG A 185 10.25 -22.18 9.20
C ARG A 185 11.48 -22.90 8.68
N VAL A 186 12.47 -23.07 9.55
CA VAL A 186 13.70 -23.82 9.30
C VAL A 186 13.66 -25.13 10.08
N ARG A 187 14.40 -26.12 9.62
CA ARG A 187 14.42 -27.43 10.28
C ARG A 187 15.34 -27.36 11.50
N ASN A 188 14.79 -27.62 12.68
CA ASN A 188 15.57 -27.74 13.89
C ASN A 188 16.40 -29.04 13.84
N LYS A 189 17.71 -28.94 14.06
CA LYS A 189 18.64 -30.07 14.02
C LYS A 189 18.42 -31.11 15.13
N GLU A 190 17.90 -30.68 16.28
CA GLU A 190 17.70 -31.49 17.49
C GLU A 190 16.35 -32.21 17.46
N THR A 191 15.28 -31.51 17.11
CA THR A 191 13.92 -32.07 17.10
C THR A 191 13.50 -32.62 15.74
N GLY A 192 14.17 -32.20 14.66
CA GLY A 192 13.80 -32.54 13.28
C GLY A 192 12.56 -31.80 12.75
N GLU A 193 11.89 -31.00 13.59
CA GLU A 193 10.67 -30.26 13.26
C GLU A 193 10.95 -28.94 12.55
N LEU A 194 9.93 -28.41 11.84
CA LEU A 194 9.99 -27.11 11.19
C LEU A 194 9.51 -26.00 12.13
N GLU A 195 10.40 -25.09 12.51
CA GLU A 195 10.07 -23.98 13.41
C GLU A 195 10.73 -22.65 13.02
N LEU A 196 10.18 -21.55 13.55
CA LEU A 196 10.75 -20.21 13.43
C LEU A 196 11.61 -19.91 14.65
N SER A 197 12.75 -19.23 14.43
CA SER A 197 13.50 -18.63 15.53
C SER A 197 12.67 -17.61 16.31
N GLN A 198 12.99 -17.43 17.60
CA GLN A 198 12.29 -16.48 18.46
C GLN A 198 12.37 -15.04 17.90
N ALA A 199 13.55 -14.65 17.40
CA ALA A 199 13.75 -13.36 16.75
C ALA A 199 12.89 -13.20 15.47
N ALA A 200 12.73 -14.25 14.67
CA ALA A 200 11.86 -14.22 13.48
C ALA A 200 10.37 -14.12 13.85
N LYS A 201 9.95 -14.79 14.94
CA LYS A 201 8.57 -14.70 15.46
C LYS A 201 8.22 -13.28 15.92
N GLN A 202 9.19 -12.54 16.47
CA GLN A 202 8.98 -11.19 17.00
C GLN A 202 9.11 -10.08 15.94
N TYR A 203 9.73 -10.36 14.79
CA TYR A 203 10.03 -9.32 13.81
C TYR A 203 8.87 -9.02 12.86
N HIS A 204 8.27 -7.84 13.05
CA HIS A 204 7.16 -7.34 12.24
C HIS A 204 7.39 -5.89 11.78
N PRO A 205 8.11 -5.64 10.68
CA PRO A 205 8.55 -4.30 10.26
C PRO A 205 7.43 -3.37 9.73
N GLY A 206 6.17 -3.81 9.80
CA GLY A 206 4.99 -3.10 9.32
C GLY A 206 4.65 -3.36 7.85
N GLN A 207 3.45 -2.95 7.44
CA GLN A 207 2.97 -3.03 6.05
C GLN A 207 3.80 -2.10 5.14
N GLY A 208 4.13 -2.57 3.94
CA GLY A 208 4.83 -1.75 2.92
C GLY A 208 6.31 -1.47 3.20
N VAL A 209 6.91 -2.13 4.19
CA VAL A 209 8.33 -2.07 4.51
C VAL A 209 8.96 -3.43 4.27
N TYR A 210 10.08 -3.49 3.54
CA TYR A 210 10.77 -4.76 3.35
C TYR A 210 11.31 -5.26 4.69
N ARG A 211 11.37 -6.58 4.85
CA ARG A 211 12.01 -7.17 6.03
C ARG A 211 13.53 -6.99 6.04
N SER A 212 14.13 -6.80 4.86
CA SER A 212 15.56 -6.54 4.71
C SER A 212 15.94 -5.07 4.77
N ALA A 213 16.95 -4.76 5.58
CA ALA A 213 17.52 -3.43 5.63
C ALA A 213 18.13 -3.01 4.28
N TYR A 214 18.81 -3.92 3.58
CA TYR A 214 19.36 -3.68 2.24
C TYR A 214 18.26 -3.31 1.23
N LYS A 215 17.18 -4.09 1.14
CA LYS A 215 16.09 -3.80 0.18
C LYS A 215 15.42 -2.46 0.47
N ASN A 216 15.28 -2.08 1.74
CA ASN A 216 14.76 -0.76 2.09
C ASN A 216 15.73 0.38 1.71
N ALA A 217 17.04 0.22 1.99
CA ALA A 217 18.05 1.22 1.62
C ALA A 217 18.13 1.38 0.10
N ARG A 218 18.12 0.28 -0.65
CA ARG A 218 18.00 0.27 -2.10
C ARG A 218 16.73 0.98 -2.57
N ARG A 219 15.58 0.68 -1.97
CA ARG A 219 14.31 1.35 -2.32
C ARG A 219 14.38 2.85 -2.14
N LEU A 220 14.91 3.30 -1.01
CA LEU A 220 15.14 4.71 -0.73
C LEU A 220 16.04 5.34 -1.80
N ALA A 221 17.22 4.77 -2.03
CA ALA A 221 18.19 5.31 -2.98
C ALA A 221 17.62 5.42 -4.39
N VAL A 222 17.08 4.33 -4.93
CA VAL A 222 16.53 4.32 -6.30
C VAL A 222 15.35 5.29 -6.46
N THR A 223 14.47 5.35 -5.46
CA THR A 223 13.32 6.27 -5.49
C THR A 223 13.76 7.72 -5.48
N GLU A 224 14.71 8.09 -4.61
CA GLU A 224 15.23 9.46 -4.55
C GLU A 224 16.05 9.83 -5.78
N MET A 225 16.83 8.90 -6.34
CA MET A 225 17.59 9.12 -7.58
C MET A 225 16.67 9.36 -8.77
N ASN A 226 15.64 8.53 -8.95
CA ASN A 226 14.64 8.73 -10.01
C ASN A 226 13.90 10.06 -9.83
N ALA A 227 13.48 10.37 -8.60
CA ALA A 227 12.79 11.62 -8.31
C ALA A 227 13.68 12.85 -8.56
N ALA A 228 14.97 12.78 -8.22
CA ALA A 228 15.94 13.83 -8.48
C ALA A 228 16.18 14.04 -9.98
N TYR A 229 16.30 12.96 -10.76
CA TYR A 229 16.41 13.04 -12.22
C TYR A 229 15.19 13.75 -12.82
N ARG A 230 13.97 13.31 -12.46
CA ARG A 230 12.71 13.90 -12.92
C ARG A 230 12.55 15.35 -12.47
N ARG A 231 12.97 15.67 -11.23
CA ARG A 231 12.96 17.04 -10.70
C ARG A 231 13.90 17.95 -11.49
N ALA A 232 15.10 17.49 -11.84
CA ALA A 232 16.05 18.25 -12.64
C ALA A 232 15.52 18.54 -14.05
N GLU A 233 14.85 17.57 -14.69
CA GLU A 233 14.14 17.79 -15.95
C GLU A 233 13.09 18.88 -15.81
N TRP A 234 12.20 18.74 -14.81
CA TRP A 234 11.14 19.71 -14.55
C TRP A 234 11.66 21.13 -14.28
N GLU A 235 12.72 21.28 -13.48
CA GLU A 235 13.35 22.58 -13.19
C GLU A 235 13.92 23.21 -14.46
N SER A 236 14.51 22.39 -15.33
CA SER A 236 15.05 22.83 -16.62
C SER A 236 13.95 23.28 -17.59
N TYR A 237 12.69 22.85 -17.39
CA TYR A 237 11.57 23.26 -18.23
C TYR A 237 11.00 24.63 -17.86
N GLN A 238 11.05 25.04 -16.58
CA GLN A 238 10.29 26.20 -16.08
C GLN A 238 10.63 27.49 -16.82
N ASN A 239 11.93 27.76 -16.97
CA ASN A 239 12.45 28.97 -17.60
C ASN A 239 12.93 28.74 -19.05
N ASN A 240 12.64 27.57 -19.64
CA ASN A 240 12.99 27.28 -21.03
C ASN A 240 11.82 27.65 -21.96
N PRO A 241 11.93 28.72 -22.78
CA PRO A 241 10.87 29.17 -23.67
C PRO A 241 10.60 28.21 -24.85
N LEU A 242 11.45 27.21 -25.07
CA LEU A 242 11.28 26.22 -26.12
C LEU A 242 10.35 25.08 -25.71
N ILE A 243 9.95 25.01 -24.44
CA ILE A 243 9.14 23.94 -23.84
C ILE A 243 7.82 24.53 -23.35
N ILE A 244 6.70 23.97 -23.83
CA ILE A 244 5.33 24.46 -23.58
C ILE A 244 4.46 23.49 -22.77
N GLY A 245 5.07 22.41 -22.27
CA GLY A 245 4.43 21.35 -21.50
C GLY A 245 5.29 20.10 -21.56
N TYR A 246 4.78 18.99 -21.04
CA TYR A 246 5.41 17.70 -21.20
C TYR A 246 4.38 16.57 -21.20
N GLU A 247 4.77 15.42 -21.72
CA GLU A 247 3.98 14.20 -21.72
C GLU A 247 4.61 13.18 -20.76
N ILE A 248 3.81 12.62 -19.86
CA ILE A 248 4.21 11.50 -19.02
C ILE A 248 3.91 10.22 -19.78
N ARG A 249 4.95 9.44 -20.08
CA ARG A 249 4.86 8.15 -20.79
C ARG A 249 5.24 6.99 -19.90
N LEU A 250 4.56 5.86 -20.10
CA LEU A 250 4.88 4.61 -19.41
C LEU A 250 6.27 4.13 -19.80
N SER A 251 6.96 3.50 -18.84
CA SER A 251 8.17 2.74 -19.12
C SER A 251 7.80 1.30 -19.50
N ASN A 252 8.72 0.59 -20.16
CA ASN A 252 8.54 -0.85 -20.46
C ASN A 252 8.38 -1.73 -19.20
N ASN A 253 8.62 -1.18 -18.00
CA ASN A 253 8.48 -1.85 -16.70
C ASN A 253 7.01 -2.05 -16.27
N HIS A 254 6.03 -1.54 -17.03
CA HIS A 254 4.59 -1.78 -16.83
C HIS A 254 4.11 -3.08 -17.51
N THR A 255 5.03 -3.97 -17.85
CA THR A 255 4.71 -5.28 -18.42
C THR A 255 5.52 -6.37 -17.72
N VAL A 256 4.91 -7.52 -17.52
CA VAL A 256 5.53 -8.71 -16.92
C VAL A 256 5.22 -9.93 -17.79
N VAL A 257 6.16 -10.85 -17.92
CA VAL A 257 5.92 -12.12 -18.63
C VAL A 257 5.42 -13.14 -17.62
N ILE A 258 4.19 -13.63 -17.81
CA ILE A 258 3.58 -14.70 -17.01
C ILE A 258 3.28 -15.86 -17.95
N ASN A 259 3.92 -17.01 -17.71
CA ASN A 259 3.79 -18.23 -18.52
C ASN A 259 4.07 -17.97 -20.02
N GLY A 260 5.15 -17.24 -20.33
CA GLY A 260 5.56 -16.91 -21.70
C GLY A 260 4.71 -15.83 -22.39
N LYS A 261 3.66 -15.31 -21.74
CA LYS A 261 2.80 -14.24 -22.29
C LYS A 261 3.06 -12.92 -21.57
N LEU A 262 3.21 -11.85 -22.35
CA LEU A 262 3.30 -10.49 -21.81
C LEU A 262 1.95 -10.09 -21.21
N ARG A 263 1.96 -9.59 -19.99
CA ARG A 263 0.79 -9.05 -19.28
C ARG A 263 1.11 -7.67 -18.75
N THR A 264 0.16 -6.75 -18.85
CA THR A 264 0.29 -5.40 -18.30
C THR A 264 0.23 -5.46 -16.77
N LEU A 265 1.20 -4.83 -16.12
CA LEU A 265 1.18 -4.54 -14.70
C LEU A 265 0.44 -3.20 -14.52
N TYR A 266 -0.89 -3.27 -14.48
CA TYR A 266 -1.73 -2.08 -14.38
C TYR A 266 -1.56 -1.40 -13.01
N ASP A 267 -1.11 -0.15 -13.01
CA ASP A 267 -1.00 0.68 -11.81
C ASP A 267 -1.42 2.15 -12.07
N ILE A 268 -1.15 3.02 -11.10
CA ILE A 268 -1.49 4.45 -11.17
C ILE A 268 -0.84 5.17 -12.35
N CYS A 269 0.32 4.72 -12.84
CA CYS A 269 0.95 5.30 -14.01
C CYS A 269 0.09 5.12 -15.26
N ASP A 270 -0.54 3.95 -15.41
CA ASP A 270 -1.42 3.65 -16.54
C ASP A 270 -2.64 4.58 -16.54
N VAL A 271 -3.16 4.89 -15.35
CA VAL A 271 -4.30 5.81 -15.17
C VAL A 271 -3.89 7.26 -15.47
N LEU A 272 -2.70 7.67 -15.04
CA LEU A 272 -2.29 9.08 -15.02
C LEU A 272 -1.29 9.48 -16.12
N ALA A 273 -0.97 8.59 -17.05
CA ALA A 273 -0.21 8.94 -18.25
C ALA A 273 -0.97 10.00 -19.07
N GLY A 274 -0.24 10.91 -19.71
CA GLY A 274 -0.87 11.99 -20.49
C GLY A 274 -0.05 13.26 -20.56
N ARG A 275 -0.65 14.32 -21.09
CA ARG A 275 -0.03 15.64 -21.26
C ARG A 275 -0.29 16.53 -20.06
N TYR A 276 0.75 17.20 -19.58
CA TYR A 276 0.72 18.04 -18.39
C TYR A 276 1.29 19.43 -18.69
N PRO A 277 0.74 20.48 -18.02
CA PRO A 277 1.32 21.80 -18.11
C PRO A 277 2.71 21.79 -17.46
N LYS A 278 3.63 22.62 -17.96
CA LYS A 278 5.00 22.66 -17.42
C LYS A 278 5.05 23.00 -15.91
N THR A 279 4.00 23.64 -15.39
CA THR A 279 3.87 24.02 -13.98
C THR A 279 3.49 22.85 -13.06
N PHE A 280 2.99 21.74 -13.59
CA PHE A 280 2.72 20.55 -12.78
C PHE A 280 4.05 19.90 -12.39
N LEU A 281 4.36 19.75 -11.11
CA LEU A 281 5.55 19.06 -10.64
C LEU A 281 5.32 17.56 -10.61
N TRP A 282 6.09 16.82 -11.41
CA TRP A 282 6.08 15.37 -11.39
C TRP A 282 7.48 14.78 -11.18
N THR A 283 7.61 13.90 -10.19
CA THR A 283 8.86 13.17 -9.88
C THR A 283 8.68 11.64 -9.93
N GLY A 284 7.60 11.17 -10.55
CA GLY A 284 7.14 9.77 -10.58
C GLY A 284 5.67 9.66 -10.14
N TRP A 285 5.07 8.47 -10.09
CA TRP A 285 3.78 8.25 -9.37
C TRP A 285 3.86 7.38 -8.11
N HIS A 286 4.89 6.55 -8.02
CA HIS A 286 5.10 5.61 -6.91
C HIS A 286 6.61 5.35 -6.71
N PRO A 287 7.02 4.70 -5.61
CA PRO A 287 8.40 4.27 -5.43
C PRO A 287 8.90 3.45 -6.61
N HIS A 288 10.17 3.61 -6.98
CA HIS A 288 10.77 2.99 -8.17
C HIS A 288 10.11 3.32 -9.52
N CYS A 289 9.26 4.36 -9.62
CA CYS A 289 8.68 4.75 -10.89
C CYS A 289 9.79 5.07 -11.92
N ARG A 290 9.70 4.44 -13.10
CA ARG A 290 10.64 4.57 -14.21
C ARG A 290 10.01 5.27 -15.42
N CYS A 291 8.75 5.69 -15.33
CA CYS A 291 8.04 6.43 -16.39
C CYS A 291 8.82 7.68 -16.83
N GLU A 292 8.55 8.14 -18.04
CA GLU A 292 9.33 9.18 -18.71
C GLU A 292 8.59 10.51 -18.69
N MET A 293 9.36 11.59 -18.58
CA MET A 293 8.88 12.94 -18.84
C MET A 293 9.43 13.36 -20.21
N VAL A 294 8.56 13.53 -21.19
CA VAL A 294 8.96 13.91 -22.57
C VAL A 294 8.55 15.36 -22.82
N PRO A 295 9.49 16.27 -23.10
CA PRO A 295 9.15 17.68 -23.30
C PRO A 295 8.29 17.85 -24.56
N ILE A 296 7.28 18.72 -24.46
CA ILE A 296 6.51 19.18 -25.61
C ILE A 296 7.11 20.52 -26.04
N PHE A 297 7.68 20.54 -27.24
CA PHE A 297 8.37 21.70 -27.77
C PHE A 297 7.45 22.67 -28.51
N ILE A 298 7.87 23.93 -28.59
CA ILE A 298 7.33 24.90 -29.56
C ILE A 298 7.52 24.40 -31.00
N SER A 299 6.78 24.98 -31.94
CA SER A 299 6.96 24.65 -33.36
C SER A 299 8.25 25.27 -33.93
N GLU A 300 8.69 24.78 -35.09
CA GLU A 300 9.82 25.37 -35.82
C GLU A 300 9.53 26.81 -36.27
N SER A 301 8.27 27.16 -36.57
CA SER A 301 7.89 28.54 -36.89
C SER A 301 8.01 29.44 -35.65
N ASP A 302 7.49 29.01 -34.51
CA ASP A 302 7.61 29.74 -33.24
C ASP A 302 9.09 30.00 -32.90
N PHE A 303 9.96 28.99 -33.12
CA PHE A 303 11.40 29.14 -32.89
C PHE A 303 12.04 30.19 -33.82
N ARG A 304 11.67 30.21 -35.11
CA ARG A 304 12.15 31.23 -36.06
C ARG A 304 11.67 32.63 -35.67
N GLU A 305 10.41 32.77 -35.28
CA GLU A 305 9.85 34.03 -34.80
C GLU A 305 10.58 34.53 -33.55
N ARG A 306 10.88 33.64 -32.61
CA ARG A 306 11.69 33.99 -31.43
C ARG A 306 13.05 34.54 -31.82
N ILE A 307 13.74 33.89 -32.77
CA ILE A 307 15.05 34.36 -33.26
C ILE A 307 14.92 35.74 -33.91
N ARG A 308 13.87 35.98 -34.72
CA ARG A 308 13.60 37.30 -35.31
C ARG A 308 13.32 38.35 -34.24
N ALA A 309 12.50 38.03 -33.25
CA ALA A 309 12.18 38.91 -32.12
C ALA A 309 13.44 39.29 -31.32
N ARG A 310 14.36 38.33 -31.09
CA ARG A 310 15.67 38.58 -30.47
C ARG A 310 16.51 39.57 -31.29
N LYS A 311 16.64 39.34 -32.61
CA LYS A 311 17.39 40.23 -33.51
C LYS A 311 16.79 41.64 -33.58
N ALA A 312 15.47 41.75 -33.47
CA ALA A 312 14.74 43.01 -33.48
C ALA A 312 14.66 43.71 -32.09
N GLY A 313 15.25 43.14 -31.03
CA GLY A 313 15.15 43.69 -29.67
C GLY A 313 13.78 43.51 -29.00
N LYS A 314 12.83 42.81 -29.63
CA LYS A 314 11.44 42.61 -29.18
C LYS A 314 11.21 41.25 -28.51
N LEU A 315 12.26 40.63 -27.97
CA LEU A 315 12.16 39.28 -27.37
C LEU A 315 11.22 39.23 -26.17
N LYS A 316 11.07 40.34 -25.43
CA LYS A 316 10.18 40.43 -24.25
C LYS A 316 8.70 40.31 -24.62
N ASP A 317 8.33 40.72 -25.83
CA ASP A 317 6.94 40.70 -26.32
C ASP A 317 6.59 39.36 -26.98
N TRP A 318 7.60 38.56 -27.32
CA TRP A 318 7.40 37.26 -27.95
C TRP A 318 6.86 36.22 -26.95
N LYS A 319 5.82 35.51 -27.36
CA LYS A 319 5.25 34.38 -26.62
C LYS A 319 5.06 33.19 -27.56
N PRO A 320 5.20 31.94 -27.07
CA PRO A 320 4.87 30.77 -27.86
C PRO A 320 3.37 30.75 -28.18
N ASN A 321 3.00 30.02 -29.24
CA ASN A 321 1.62 29.84 -29.65
C ASN A 321 0.76 29.28 -28.47
N PRO A 322 -0.28 30.02 -28.01
CA PRO A 322 -1.05 29.62 -26.85
C PRO A 322 -1.94 28.40 -27.13
N GLN A 323 -2.40 28.18 -28.37
CA GLN A 323 -3.21 27.03 -28.75
C GLN A 323 -2.43 25.70 -28.70
N ARG A 324 -1.08 25.75 -28.81
CA ARG A 324 -0.22 24.57 -28.65
C ARG A 324 0.22 24.32 -27.22
N THR A 325 0.10 25.33 -26.36
CA THR A 325 0.59 25.27 -24.98
C THR A 325 -0.31 24.38 -24.13
N VAL A 326 0.28 23.46 -23.38
CA VAL A 326 -0.49 22.61 -22.46
C VAL A 326 -0.77 23.42 -21.20
N THR A 327 -2.05 23.72 -20.94
CA THR A 327 -2.47 24.58 -19.83
C THR A 327 -3.23 23.83 -18.74
N GLN A 328 -3.84 22.67 -19.07
CA GLN A 328 -4.64 21.87 -18.14
C GLN A 328 -4.00 20.50 -17.90
N VAL A 329 -4.26 19.94 -16.72
CA VAL A 329 -3.93 18.54 -16.41
C VAL A 329 -4.94 17.60 -17.08
N PRO A 330 -4.60 16.32 -17.30
CA PRO A 330 -5.56 15.34 -17.83
C PRO A 330 -6.76 15.15 -16.91
N LYS A 331 -7.96 14.97 -17.49
CA LYS A 331 -9.20 14.66 -16.76
C LYS A 331 -9.04 13.44 -15.85
N ALA A 332 -8.27 12.43 -16.29
CA ALA A 332 -7.98 11.25 -15.50
C ALA A 332 -7.34 11.56 -14.14
N LEU A 333 -6.56 12.65 -14.03
CA LEU A 333 -6.00 13.08 -12.75
C LEU A 333 -7.07 13.68 -11.84
N THR A 334 -7.92 14.56 -12.35
CA THR A 334 -9.00 15.15 -11.53
C THR A 334 -10.00 14.09 -11.09
N ASP A 335 -10.32 13.13 -11.97
CA ASP A 335 -11.17 11.98 -11.65
C ASP A 335 -10.53 11.08 -10.59
N TRP A 336 -9.21 10.87 -10.68
CA TRP A 336 -8.47 10.11 -9.66
C TRP A 336 -8.49 10.81 -8.31
N ILE A 337 -8.36 12.14 -8.26
CA ILE A 337 -8.48 12.91 -7.01
C ILE A 337 -9.87 12.74 -6.41
N ALA A 338 -10.93 12.98 -7.20
CA ALA A 338 -12.31 12.84 -6.73
C ALA A 338 -12.61 11.42 -6.23
N LYS A 339 -12.20 10.38 -6.98
CA LYS A 339 -12.41 8.97 -6.61
C LYS A 339 -11.69 8.58 -5.31
N ASN A 340 -10.62 9.29 -4.92
CA ASN A 340 -9.83 8.96 -3.74
C ASN A 340 -10.09 9.90 -2.55
N GLU A 341 -10.98 10.89 -2.65
CA GLU A 341 -11.26 11.85 -1.58
C GLU A 341 -11.69 11.17 -0.27
N GLU A 342 -12.61 10.21 -0.33
CA GLU A 342 -13.02 9.49 0.88
C GLU A 342 -11.90 8.59 1.39
N ARG A 343 -11.28 7.80 0.49
CA ARG A 343 -10.24 6.83 0.85
C ARG A 343 -9.01 7.51 1.44
N SER A 344 -8.71 8.73 1.04
CA SER A 344 -7.53 9.45 1.51
C SER A 344 -7.61 9.82 2.98
N LYS A 345 -8.81 9.92 3.56
CA LYS A 345 -9.02 10.19 4.99
C LYS A 345 -8.28 9.18 5.89
N GLY A 346 -8.11 7.94 5.44
CA GLY A 346 -7.35 6.88 6.14
C GLY A 346 -5.84 6.87 5.86
N TRP A 347 -5.38 7.62 4.87
CA TRP A 347 -3.97 7.69 4.49
C TRP A 347 -3.16 8.43 5.56
N LYS A 348 -1.90 8.03 5.73
CA LYS A 348 -1.01 8.69 6.69
C LYS A 348 -0.49 10.02 6.14
N THR A 349 -0.14 10.05 4.85
CA THR A 349 0.44 11.21 4.17
C THR A 349 -0.11 11.31 2.76
N LEU A 350 -0.09 12.53 2.21
CA LEU A 350 -0.46 12.78 0.82
C LEU A 350 0.59 12.19 -0.13
N PRO A 351 0.17 11.65 -1.29
CA PRO A 351 1.09 11.42 -2.39
C PRO A 351 1.80 12.73 -2.75
N TYR A 352 3.10 12.66 -3.04
CA TYR A 352 3.90 13.86 -3.30
C TYR A 352 3.36 14.68 -4.48
N PHE A 353 2.86 14.03 -5.54
CA PHE A 353 2.28 14.76 -6.68
C PHE A 353 1.02 15.54 -6.31
N VAL A 354 0.26 15.12 -5.28
CA VAL A 354 -0.86 15.91 -4.75
C VAL A 354 -0.35 17.05 -3.89
N ARG A 355 0.59 16.73 -2.97
CA ARG A 355 1.21 17.72 -2.08
C ARG A 355 1.86 18.86 -2.86
N ASP A 356 2.57 18.55 -3.93
CA ASP A 356 3.40 19.50 -4.66
C ASP A 356 2.60 20.30 -5.69
N ASN A 357 1.37 19.88 -6.01
CA ASN A 357 0.52 20.52 -7.01
C ASN A 357 -0.82 21.04 -6.46
N ARG A 358 -0.91 21.30 -5.15
CA ARG A 358 -2.18 21.70 -4.49
C ARG A 358 -2.87 22.89 -5.14
N LYS A 359 -2.09 23.84 -5.68
CA LYS A 359 -2.61 25.02 -6.37
C LYS A 359 -3.37 24.68 -7.67
N SER A 360 -3.00 23.59 -8.33
CA SER A 360 -3.52 23.21 -9.65
C SER A 360 -4.60 22.14 -9.59
N ILE A 361 -4.56 21.25 -8.59
CA ILE A 361 -5.45 20.07 -8.51
C ILE A 361 -6.17 19.93 -7.16
N GLY A 362 -6.08 20.93 -6.29
CA GLY A 362 -6.66 20.87 -4.95
C GLY A 362 -5.89 19.96 -3.99
N THR A 363 -6.52 19.57 -2.90
CA THR A 363 -5.92 18.69 -1.88
C THR A 363 -6.86 17.55 -1.53
N LEU A 364 -6.35 16.62 -0.73
CA LEU A 364 -7.11 15.47 -0.24
C LEU A 364 -7.08 15.49 1.30
N PRO A 365 -8.19 15.18 1.98
CA PRO A 365 -8.16 15.02 3.43
C PRO A 365 -7.33 13.79 3.77
N VAL A 366 -6.36 13.91 4.67
CA VAL A 366 -5.53 12.78 5.13
C VAL A 366 -5.52 12.72 6.65
N ASN A 367 -5.42 11.50 7.18
CA ASN A 367 -5.36 11.23 8.60
C ASN A 367 -6.53 11.82 9.41
N THR A 368 -7.72 11.91 8.81
CA THR A 368 -8.93 12.43 9.43
C THR A 368 -9.79 11.33 10.06
N TYR A 369 -9.69 10.08 9.58
CA TYR A 369 -10.35 8.94 10.19
C TYR A 369 -9.89 8.69 11.64
N THR A 370 -10.84 8.25 12.46
CA THR A 370 -10.62 7.78 13.82
C THR A 370 -9.68 6.55 13.85
N ALA A 371 -9.20 6.17 15.03
CA ALA A 371 -8.36 4.98 15.18
C ALA A 371 -9.09 3.70 14.71
N GLU A 372 -10.39 3.58 14.99
CA GLU A 372 -11.23 2.46 14.57
C GLU A 372 -11.37 2.40 13.05
N GLU A 373 -11.77 3.50 12.42
CA GLU A 373 -11.89 3.60 10.97
C GLU A 373 -10.57 3.32 10.26
N ARG A 374 -9.45 3.84 10.77
CA ARG A 374 -8.12 3.51 10.21
C ARG A 374 -7.78 2.03 10.36
N LYS A 375 -8.17 1.38 11.45
CA LYS A 375 -7.93 -0.05 11.64
C LYS A 375 -8.71 -0.88 10.61
N PHE A 376 -9.96 -0.50 10.35
CA PHE A 376 -10.81 -1.13 9.35
C PHE A 376 -10.30 -0.86 7.92
N THR A 377 -10.24 0.40 7.51
CA THR A 377 -9.96 0.82 6.12
C THR A 377 -8.56 0.51 5.60
N ARG A 378 -7.57 0.27 6.49
CA ARG A 378 -6.21 -0.13 6.09
C ARG A 378 -6.08 -1.61 5.79
N ALA A 379 -7.08 -2.43 6.14
CA ALA A 379 -7.08 -3.83 5.78
C ALA A 379 -7.36 -3.99 4.28
N ARG A 380 -6.52 -4.74 3.58
CA ARG A 380 -6.69 -4.95 2.13
C ARG A 380 -8.04 -5.57 1.78
N SER A 381 -8.59 -6.41 2.66
CA SER A 381 -9.88 -7.09 2.45
C SER A 381 -11.06 -6.13 2.37
N THR A 382 -10.96 -4.92 2.93
CA THR A 382 -12.08 -3.95 2.96
C THR A 382 -12.09 -3.02 1.75
N ALA A 383 -11.14 -3.16 0.81
CA ALA A 383 -10.98 -2.22 -0.30
C ALA A 383 -12.22 -2.16 -1.22
N GLU A 384 -12.77 -3.32 -1.56
CA GLU A 384 -13.98 -3.43 -2.39
C GLU A 384 -15.21 -2.87 -1.66
N ALA A 385 -15.36 -3.19 -0.37
CA ALA A 385 -16.47 -2.67 0.42
C ALA A 385 -16.44 -1.15 0.55
N MET A 386 -15.26 -0.55 0.70
CA MET A 386 -15.11 0.91 0.68
C MET A 386 -15.45 1.51 -0.69
N GLU A 387 -15.09 0.83 -1.78
CA GLU A 387 -15.44 1.29 -3.13
C GLU A 387 -16.96 1.30 -3.34
N ARG A 388 -17.64 0.22 -2.97
CA ARG A 388 -19.11 0.12 -3.08
C ARG A 388 -19.82 1.09 -2.15
N ALA A 389 -19.30 1.28 -0.92
CA ALA A 389 -19.83 2.27 0.00
C ALA A 389 -19.78 3.68 -0.59
N THR A 390 -18.63 4.07 -1.14
CA THR A 390 -18.43 5.42 -1.68
C THR A 390 -19.15 5.69 -3.01
N GLN A 391 -19.28 4.68 -3.87
CA GLN A 391 -19.86 4.86 -5.21
C GLN A 391 -21.36 4.62 -5.26
N LEU A 392 -21.92 3.76 -4.40
CA LEU A 392 -23.32 3.37 -4.46
C LEU A 392 -24.04 3.62 -3.13
N LEU A 393 -23.56 3.02 -2.03
CA LEU A 393 -24.33 2.99 -0.79
C LEU A 393 -24.47 4.38 -0.16
N SER A 394 -23.48 5.25 -0.29
CA SER A 394 -23.53 6.64 0.15
C SER A 394 -24.63 7.47 -0.51
N THR A 395 -25.04 7.09 -1.73
CA THR A 395 -26.15 7.74 -2.43
C THR A 395 -27.49 7.26 -1.88
N LEU A 396 -27.58 6.00 -1.46
CA LEU A 396 -28.77 5.40 -0.86
C LEU A 396 -28.93 5.79 0.62
N TYR A 397 -27.82 5.98 1.32
CA TYR A 397 -27.75 6.24 2.75
C TYR A 397 -26.80 7.42 3.04
N PRO A 398 -27.18 8.66 2.68
CA PRO A 398 -26.29 9.82 2.76
C PRO A 398 -25.92 10.23 4.20
N ASP A 399 -26.75 9.87 5.18
CA ASP A 399 -26.55 10.20 6.58
C ASP A 399 -25.63 9.21 7.33
N ILE A 400 -25.34 8.05 6.73
CA ILE A 400 -24.48 7.02 7.32
C ILE A 400 -23.05 7.18 6.79
N GLN A 401 -22.05 7.07 7.68
CA GLN A 401 -20.67 7.24 7.24
C GLN A 401 -20.24 6.14 6.26
N ASN A 402 -19.39 6.50 5.28
CA ASN A 402 -18.87 5.55 4.30
C ASN A 402 -18.15 4.35 4.92
N THR A 403 -17.46 4.55 6.05
CA THR A 403 -16.75 3.50 6.78
C THR A 403 -17.70 2.52 7.48
N GLU A 404 -18.84 3.01 7.95
CA GLU A 404 -19.92 2.25 8.60
C GLU A 404 -20.68 1.40 7.57
N LEU A 405 -21.07 2.01 6.44
CA LEU A 405 -21.66 1.30 5.29
C LEU A 405 -20.72 0.21 4.76
N ALA A 406 -19.43 0.53 4.61
CA ALA A 406 -18.43 -0.43 4.17
C ALA A 406 -18.25 -1.59 5.16
N ALA A 407 -18.34 -1.34 6.48
CA ALA A 407 -18.23 -2.39 7.48
C ALA A 407 -19.42 -3.37 7.42
N LEU A 408 -20.65 -2.86 7.26
CA LEU A 408 -21.82 -3.69 7.03
C LEU A 408 -21.72 -4.49 5.72
N HIS A 409 -21.36 -3.81 4.64
CA HIS A 409 -21.21 -4.48 3.35
C HIS A 409 -20.15 -5.60 3.44
N HIS A 410 -18.95 -5.30 3.95
CA HIS A 410 -17.84 -6.26 4.14
C HIS A 410 -18.20 -7.47 5.00
N TYR A 411 -19.12 -7.31 5.96
CA TYR A 411 -19.63 -8.43 6.75
C TYR A 411 -20.36 -9.44 5.85
N THR A 412 -21.18 -8.97 4.92
CA THR A 412 -22.02 -9.80 4.03
C THR A 412 -21.29 -10.35 2.80
N GLN A 413 -20.11 -9.83 2.45
CA GLN A 413 -19.37 -10.22 1.25
C GLN A 413 -19.13 -11.73 1.13
N GLN A 414 -19.06 -12.23 -0.11
CA GLN A 414 -18.67 -13.62 -0.37
C GLN A 414 -17.23 -13.87 0.10
N GLY A 415 -17.05 -14.81 1.02
CA GLY A 415 -15.75 -15.00 1.70
C GLY A 415 -15.39 -13.87 2.69
N GLY A 416 -16.37 -13.02 3.01
CA GLY A 416 -16.27 -11.89 3.93
C GLY A 416 -16.11 -12.30 5.39
N ASN A 417 -16.07 -11.28 6.26
CA ASN A 417 -15.59 -11.44 7.62
C ASN A 417 -16.61 -12.04 8.61
N TYR A 418 -17.89 -12.21 8.23
CA TYR A 418 -18.93 -12.61 9.19
C TYR A 418 -18.60 -13.86 10.00
N ARG A 419 -18.01 -14.90 9.37
CA ARG A 419 -17.67 -16.16 10.05
C ARG A 419 -16.62 -15.94 11.12
N GLN A 420 -15.56 -15.21 10.80
CA GLN A 420 -14.45 -14.98 11.72
C GLN A 420 -14.84 -14.00 12.82
N LEU A 421 -15.56 -12.93 12.46
CA LEU A 421 -16.07 -11.95 13.41
C LEU A 421 -17.01 -12.61 14.43
N ASN A 422 -18.05 -13.31 13.98
CA ASN A 422 -19.02 -13.95 14.87
C ASN A 422 -18.37 -15.04 15.74
N LYS A 423 -17.41 -15.80 15.20
CA LYS A 423 -16.63 -16.77 16.01
C LYS A 423 -15.81 -16.08 17.11
N GLN A 424 -15.23 -14.92 16.84
CA GLN A 424 -14.44 -14.18 17.83
C GLN A 424 -15.31 -13.46 18.86
N LEU A 425 -16.48 -12.97 18.45
CA LEU A 425 -17.51 -12.43 19.35
C LEU A 425 -17.98 -13.49 20.35
N ASP A 426 -18.36 -14.67 19.86
CA ASP A 426 -18.84 -15.79 20.70
C ASP A 426 -17.79 -16.23 21.73
N LYS A 427 -16.51 -16.22 21.35
CA LYS A 427 -15.40 -16.63 22.23
C LYS A 427 -14.81 -15.50 23.09
N GLY A 428 -15.19 -14.24 22.87
CA GLY A 428 -14.56 -13.08 23.51
C GLY A 428 -13.10 -12.83 23.08
N THR A 429 -12.67 -13.31 21.92
CA THR A 429 -11.27 -13.25 21.44
C THR A 429 -11.10 -12.33 20.22
N LEU A 430 -11.69 -11.12 20.26
CA LEU A 430 -11.65 -10.21 19.12
C LEU A 430 -10.25 -9.65 18.88
N THR A 431 -9.80 -9.74 17.63
CA THR A 431 -8.67 -8.94 17.13
C THR A 431 -9.05 -7.46 17.07
N ASP A 432 -8.08 -6.56 17.11
CA ASP A 432 -8.31 -5.12 16.93
C ASP A 432 -9.12 -4.79 15.67
N PHE A 433 -8.87 -5.51 14.57
CA PHE A 433 -9.60 -5.32 13.32
C PHE A 433 -11.09 -5.67 13.50
N ASN A 434 -11.39 -6.80 14.15
CA ASN A 434 -12.76 -7.22 14.40
C ASN A 434 -13.46 -6.37 15.46
N LYS A 435 -12.73 -5.81 16.43
CA LYS A 435 -13.27 -4.78 17.34
C LYS A 435 -13.72 -3.55 16.55
N ALA A 436 -12.86 -3.03 15.66
CA ALA A 436 -13.20 -1.90 14.81
C ALA A 436 -14.36 -2.22 13.86
N SER A 437 -14.34 -3.38 13.20
CA SER A 437 -15.41 -3.82 12.29
C SER A 437 -16.75 -3.92 13.02
N ALA A 438 -16.79 -4.53 14.21
CA ALA A 438 -18.03 -4.64 15.00
C ALA A 438 -18.55 -3.28 15.45
N SER A 439 -17.66 -2.38 15.91
CA SER A 439 -18.03 -1.02 16.31
C SER A 439 -18.67 -0.24 15.15
N LEU A 440 -18.03 -0.25 13.98
CA LEU A 440 -18.54 0.44 12.79
C LEU A 440 -19.88 -0.15 12.30
N MET A 441 -20.02 -1.47 12.33
CA MET A 441 -21.30 -2.12 12.01
C MET A 441 -22.41 -1.72 12.98
N ALA A 442 -22.12 -1.68 14.29
CA ALA A 442 -23.11 -1.30 15.29
C ALA A 442 -23.62 0.13 15.08
N LYS A 443 -22.72 1.08 14.83
CA LYS A 443 -23.06 2.48 14.49
C LYS A 443 -23.93 2.55 13.24
N ALA A 444 -23.55 1.84 12.17
CA ALA A 444 -24.35 1.77 10.95
C ALA A 444 -25.77 1.24 11.20
N LEU A 445 -25.90 0.20 12.01
CA LEU A 445 -27.21 -0.38 12.36
C LEU A 445 -28.05 0.57 13.21
N GLU A 446 -27.43 1.37 14.09
CA GLU A 446 -28.17 2.32 14.92
C GLU A 446 -28.90 3.36 14.07
N GLU A 447 -28.28 3.84 12.99
CA GLU A 447 -28.83 4.83 12.05
C GLU A 447 -29.90 4.26 11.09
N LEU A 448 -29.88 2.95 10.83
CA LEU A 448 -30.85 2.34 9.93
C LEU A 448 -32.27 2.27 10.54
N PRO A 449 -33.33 2.34 9.72
CA PRO A 449 -34.69 2.14 10.19
C PRO A 449 -34.91 0.75 10.81
N LYS A 450 -35.71 0.71 11.88
CA LYS A 450 -36.08 -0.54 12.53
C LYS A 450 -37.02 -1.34 11.63
N TYR A 451 -36.67 -2.59 11.38
CA TYR A 451 -37.55 -3.57 10.76
C TYR A 451 -38.42 -4.24 11.82
N ARG A 452 -39.74 -4.06 11.72
CA ARG A 452 -40.74 -4.73 12.55
C ARG A 452 -41.52 -5.71 11.70
N GLY A 453 -41.37 -7.00 12.00
CA GLY A 453 -41.97 -8.07 11.21
C GLY A 453 -41.35 -9.42 11.51
N THR A 454 -41.86 -10.47 10.88
CA THR A 454 -41.31 -11.81 11.00
C THR A 454 -40.13 -11.99 10.06
N VAL A 455 -39.01 -12.49 10.58
CA VAL A 455 -37.82 -12.85 9.81
C VAL A 455 -37.42 -14.29 10.12
N TYR A 456 -36.68 -14.89 9.21
CA TYR A 456 -36.30 -16.30 9.26
C TYR A 456 -34.79 -16.45 9.28
N ARG A 457 -34.28 -17.45 9.99
CA ARG A 457 -32.85 -17.79 9.97
C ARG A 457 -32.70 -19.30 9.92
N GLY A 458 -31.87 -19.79 9.02
CA GLY A 458 -31.50 -21.20 8.97
C GLY A 458 -30.07 -21.42 9.42
N ALA A 459 -29.82 -22.53 10.11
CA ALA A 459 -28.48 -22.92 10.52
C ALA A 459 -28.32 -24.44 10.63
N ILE A 460 -27.10 -24.89 10.38
CA ILE A 460 -26.61 -26.20 10.82
C ILE A 460 -25.71 -25.96 12.02
N MET A 461 -25.98 -26.60 13.16
CA MET A 461 -25.15 -26.49 14.37
C MET A 461 -24.95 -27.83 15.05
N LYS A 462 -23.99 -27.94 15.97
CA LYS A 462 -23.80 -29.17 16.74
C LYS A 462 -24.99 -29.36 17.68
N ARG A 463 -25.44 -30.59 17.83
CA ARG A 463 -26.51 -30.98 18.76
C ARG A 463 -26.25 -30.46 20.19
N LYS A 464 -25.03 -30.64 20.69
CA LYS A 464 -24.62 -30.12 22.01
C LYS A 464 -24.71 -28.60 22.13
N ASP A 465 -24.44 -27.88 21.04
CA ASP A 465 -24.56 -26.42 21.05
C ASP A 465 -26.03 -25.98 21.09
N TYR A 466 -26.90 -26.67 20.33
CA TYR A 466 -28.34 -26.47 20.40
C TYR A 466 -28.91 -26.76 21.80
N GLU A 467 -28.57 -27.90 22.38
CA GLU A 467 -29.04 -28.31 23.71
C GLU A 467 -28.61 -27.30 24.78
N ARG A 468 -27.37 -26.81 24.70
CA ARG A 468 -26.84 -25.81 25.63
C ARG A 468 -27.53 -24.45 25.50
N LEU A 469 -27.82 -24.02 24.26
CA LEU A 469 -28.23 -22.65 23.96
C LEU A 469 -29.75 -22.46 23.89
N TYR A 470 -30.51 -23.46 23.44
CA TYR A 470 -31.93 -23.31 23.13
C TYR A 470 -32.83 -24.34 23.83
N ALA A 471 -32.41 -25.60 23.95
CA ALA A 471 -33.29 -26.63 24.51
C ALA A 471 -33.67 -26.35 25.97
N GLY A 472 -34.96 -26.26 26.25
CA GLY A 472 -35.49 -25.99 27.60
C GLY A 472 -35.15 -24.59 28.14
N ARG A 473 -34.76 -23.64 27.28
CA ARG A 473 -34.47 -22.26 27.66
C ARG A 473 -35.66 -21.36 27.35
N ASP A 474 -35.96 -20.41 28.23
CA ASP A 474 -36.96 -19.37 27.98
C ASP A 474 -36.40 -18.18 27.19
N GLU A 475 -35.10 -17.90 27.35
CA GLU A 475 -34.43 -16.76 26.74
C GLU A 475 -33.02 -17.11 26.29
N ILE A 476 -32.56 -16.42 25.24
CA ILE A 476 -31.20 -16.49 24.75
C ILE A 476 -30.67 -15.09 24.41
N LYS A 477 -29.42 -14.83 24.78
CA LYS A 477 -28.67 -13.66 24.33
C LYS A 477 -27.70 -14.09 23.24
N HIS A 478 -27.87 -13.60 22.01
CA HIS A 478 -26.93 -13.87 20.95
C HIS A 478 -25.69 -12.99 21.11
N ALA A 479 -24.53 -13.57 21.40
CA ALA A 479 -23.26 -12.83 21.48
C ALA A 479 -22.76 -12.32 20.12
N ILE A 480 -23.36 -12.76 19.02
CA ILE A 480 -22.97 -12.51 17.64
C ILE A 480 -23.94 -11.55 16.94
N PHE A 481 -23.53 -10.99 15.79
CA PHE A 481 -24.50 -10.40 14.86
C PHE A 481 -25.39 -11.51 14.30
N THR A 482 -26.71 -11.32 14.38
CA THR A 482 -27.67 -12.35 13.98
C THR A 482 -28.24 -12.00 12.62
N SER A 483 -27.72 -12.63 11.56
CA SER A 483 -28.28 -12.50 10.21
C SER A 483 -29.58 -13.28 10.09
N SER A 484 -30.58 -12.68 9.47
CA SER A 484 -31.87 -13.29 9.15
C SER A 484 -32.35 -12.79 7.79
N THR A 485 -33.43 -13.35 7.27
CA THR A 485 -33.99 -13.00 5.96
C THR A 485 -35.49 -12.82 6.08
N LYS A 486 -36.08 -11.96 5.24
CA LYS A 486 -37.54 -11.83 5.14
C LYS A 486 -38.20 -13.06 4.50
N THR A 487 -37.43 -13.96 3.89
CA THR A 487 -37.97 -15.09 3.12
C THR A 487 -37.63 -16.46 3.75
N PRO A 488 -38.60 -17.34 4.01
CA PRO A 488 -38.35 -18.68 4.53
C PRO A 488 -37.44 -19.52 3.61
N ALA A 489 -37.56 -19.36 2.29
CA ALA A 489 -36.80 -20.12 1.31
C ALA A 489 -35.29 -19.87 1.41
N VAL A 490 -34.88 -18.61 1.63
CA VAL A 490 -33.46 -18.28 1.85
C VAL A 490 -32.97 -18.89 3.17
N ALA A 491 -33.75 -18.81 4.24
CA ALA A 491 -33.41 -19.46 5.50
C ALA A 491 -33.23 -20.97 5.34
N TRP A 492 -34.13 -21.64 4.61
CA TRP A 492 -34.00 -23.07 4.30
C TRP A 492 -32.68 -23.40 3.61
N ARG A 493 -32.27 -22.63 2.60
CA ARG A 493 -30.98 -22.82 1.92
C ARG A 493 -29.80 -22.81 2.90
N PHE A 494 -29.78 -21.93 3.89
CA PHE A 494 -28.74 -21.90 4.92
C PHE A 494 -28.81 -23.08 5.91
N ALA A 495 -29.98 -23.67 6.09
CA ALA A 495 -30.19 -24.85 6.91
C ALA A 495 -29.91 -26.17 6.15
N SER A 496 -29.88 -26.14 4.81
CA SER A 496 -29.82 -27.33 3.96
C SER A 496 -28.70 -27.34 2.92
N TYR A 497 -27.72 -26.44 3.00
CA TYR A 497 -26.67 -26.30 1.98
C TYR A 497 -25.72 -27.51 1.85
N ARG A 498 -25.77 -28.46 2.80
CA ARG A 498 -24.99 -29.69 2.81
C ARG A 498 -25.67 -30.76 3.67
N ASP A 499 -25.18 -31.99 3.56
CA ASP A 499 -25.56 -33.07 4.45
C ASP A 499 -25.09 -32.84 5.89
N LEU A 500 -25.92 -33.30 6.83
CA LEU A 500 -25.65 -33.23 8.26
C LEU A 500 -24.66 -34.30 8.68
N LYS A 501 -23.73 -33.95 9.57
CA LYS A 501 -22.95 -34.95 10.31
C LYS A 501 -23.81 -35.51 11.43
N LYS A 502 -23.51 -36.74 11.90
CA LYS A 502 -24.23 -37.40 13.01
C LYS A 502 -24.38 -36.54 14.28
N SER A 503 -23.44 -35.63 14.53
CA SER A 503 -23.42 -34.75 15.70
C SER A 503 -24.06 -33.37 15.48
N GLU A 504 -24.69 -33.15 14.32
CA GLU A 504 -25.27 -31.87 13.92
C GLU A 504 -26.80 -31.96 13.80
N VAL A 505 -27.45 -30.81 13.95
CA VAL A 505 -28.90 -30.63 13.78
C VAL A 505 -29.15 -29.49 12.81
N ARG A 506 -30.25 -29.60 12.06
CA ARG A 506 -30.80 -28.53 11.23
C ARG A 506 -31.78 -27.72 12.06
N ILE A 507 -31.64 -26.40 12.03
CA ILE A 507 -32.52 -25.50 12.78
C ILE A 507 -33.02 -24.38 11.87
N LEU A 508 -34.32 -24.12 11.97
CA LEU A 508 -35.01 -22.98 11.40
C LEU A 508 -35.57 -22.11 12.53
N PHE A 509 -35.21 -20.85 12.51
CA PHE A 509 -35.72 -19.85 13.42
C PHE A 509 -36.77 -19.00 12.71
N GLU A 510 -37.90 -18.80 13.35
CA GLU A 510 -38.88 -17.76 13.03
C GLU A 510 -38.79 -16.71 14.13
N ILE A 511 -38.43 -15.48 13.78
CA ILE A 511 -38.10 -14.43 14.75
C ILE A 511 -39.03 -13.25 14.53
N GLN A 512 -39.82 -12.91 15.53
CA GLN A 512 -40.56 -11.66 15.56
C GLN A 512 -39.62 -10.49 15.90
N SER A 513 -39.24 -9.72 14.89
CA SER A 513 -38.33 -8.58 14.99
C SER A 513 -39.02 -7.33 15.54
N LYS A 514 -38.31 -6.60 16.39
CA LYS A 514 -38.68 -5.28 16.96
C LYS A 514 -37.66 -4.20 16.62
N ASN A 515 -36.37 -4.54 16.68
CA ASN A 515 -35.23 -3.68 16.37
C ASN A 515 -34.22 -4.36 15.42
N GLY A 516 -34.59 -5.39 14.66
CA GLY A 516 -33.80 -5.80 13.49
C GLY A 516 -33.63 -4.63 12.52
N ARG A 517 -32.57 -4.64 11.71
CA ARG A 517 -32.31 -3.61 10.69
C ARG A 517 -32.30 -4.22 9.32
N ASP A 518 -33.07 -3.64 8.42
CA ASP A 518 -33.09 -4.05 7.03
C ASP A 518 -31.79 -3.61 6.35
N ILE A 519 -30.98 -4.57 5.94
CA ILE A 519 -29.71 -4.31 5.24
C ILE A 519 -29.76 -4.86 3.81
N SER A 520 -30.95 -5.13 3.27
CA SER A 520 -31.09 -5.76 1.95
C SER A 520 -30.39 -4.99 0.86
N ASP A 521 -30.44 -3.66 0.84
CA ASP A 521 -29.73 -2.86 -0.18
C ASP A 521 -28.21 -2.76 0.06
N ILE A 522 -27.77 -2.94 1.31
CA ILE A 522 -26.36 -2.86 1.71
C ILE A 522 -25.64 -4.20 1.52
N SER A 523 -26.36 -5.31 1.65
CA SER A 523 -25.78 -6.66 1.56
C SER A 523 -25.16 -6.94 0.18
N GLU A 524 -24.11 -7.75 0.14
CA GLU A 524 -23.55 -8.32 -1.09
C GLU A 524 -24.63 -9.08 -1.89
N PHE A 525 -25.56 -9.72 -1.20
CA PHE A 525 -26.59 -10.54 -1.80
C PHE A 525 -27.91 -9.78 -1.89
N ASN A 526 -27.92 -8.74 -2.73
CA ASN A 526 -29.05 -7.84 -2.94
C ASN A 526 -29.61 -7.85 -4.37
N GLY A 527 -29.21 -8.81 -5.21
CA GLY A 527 -29.57 -8.88 -6.63
C GLY A 527 -28.84 -7.88 -7.55
N LYS A 528 -28.15 -6.86 -7.00
CA LYS A 528 -27.38 -5.86 -7.76
C LYS A 528 -25.89 -6.21 -7.80
N PHE A 529 -25.33 -6.63 -6.67
CA PHE A 529 -23.92 -6.96 -6.52
C PHE A 529 -23.63 -8.45 -6.81
N ALA A 530 -24.39 -9.33 -6.15
CA ALA A 530 -24.53 -10.73 -6.51
C ALA A 530 -25.93 -10.95 -7.10
N THR A 531 -26.09 -11.99 -7.92
CA THR A 531 -27.39 -12.31 -8.54
C THR A 531 -28.40 -12.80 -7.52
N GLU A 532 -27.96 -13.34 -6.38
CA GLU A 532 -28.85 -13.68 -5.28
C GLU A 532 -29.33 -12.45 -4.52
N ASP A 533 -30.62 -12.44 -4.18
CA ASP A 533 -31.22 -11.52 -3.21
C ASP A 533 -31.63 -12.30 -1.96
N GLN A 534 -30.99 -11.97 -0.83
CA GLN A 534 -31.25 -12.62 0.47
C GLN A 534 -32.22 -11.83 1.34
N GLN A 535 -32.57 -10.59 0.98
CA GLN A 535 -33.43 -9.70 1.78
C GLN A 535 -33.07 -9.72 3.28
N GLU A 536 -31.78 -9.49 3.54
CA GLU A 536 -31.19 -9.70 4.86
C GLU A 536 -31.67 -8.65 5.88
N VAL A 537 -32.09 -9.11 7.05
CA VAL A 537 -32.34 -8.30 8.24
C VAL A 537 -31.32 -8.71 9.30
N LEU A 538 -30.57 -7.74 9.83
CA LEU A 538 -29.48 -7.97 10.76
C LEU A 538 -29.84 -7.45 12.16
N PHE A 539 -29.60 -8.28 13.19
CA PHE A 539 -29.65 -7.84 14.58
C PHE A 539 -28.23 -7.61 15.12
N THR A 540 -28.08 -6.58 15.94
CA THR A 540 -26.81 -6.26 16.59
C THR A 540 -26.38 -7.36 17.57
N ASN A 541 -25.09 -7.42 17.88
CA ASN A 541 -24.59 -8.39 18.85
C ASN A 541 -25.09 -8.05 20.27
N GLY A 542 -25.42 -9.08 21.03
CA GLY A 542 -26.00 -8.94 22.36
C GLY A 542 -27.53 -8.84 22.38
N THR A 543 -28.19 -8.93 21.23
CA THR A 543 -29.66 -8.98 21.14
C THR A 543 -30.20 -10.17 21.93
N LYS A 544 -31.25 -9.93 22.72
CA LYS A 544 -31.93 -10.96 23.51
C LYS A 544 -33.22 -11.37 22.82
N PHE A 545 -33.50 -12.67 22.86
CA PHE A 545 -34.70 -13.26 22.32
C PHE A 545 -35.36 -14.13 23.36
N LYS A 546 -36.68 -14.03 23.48
CA LYS A 546 -37.51 -15.00 24.19
C LYS A 546 -37.83 -16.14 23.23
N ILE A 547 -37.64 -17.37 23.69
CA ILE A 547 -38.05 -18.58 22.97
C ILE A 547 -39.53 -18.79 23.26
N VAL A 548 -40.34 -18.82 22.20
CA VAL A 548 -41.81 -18.91 22.28
C VAL A 548 -42.26 -20.35 22.17
N SER A 549 -41.72 -21.09 21.20
CA SER A 549 -41.97 -22.52 21.04
C SER A 549 -40.78 -23.19 20.35
N THR A 550 -40.68 -24.50 20.52
CA THR A 550 -39.71 -25.32 19.81
C THR A 550 -40.37 -26.62 19.39
N ASP A 551 -40.33 -26.91 18.09
CA ASP A 551 -40.96 -28.08 17.48
C ASP A 551 -39.90 -28.84 16.66
N THR A 552 -40.09 -30.14 16.45
CA THR A 552 -39.19 -30.95 15.61
C THR A 552 -40.02 -31.79 14.65
N ASP A 553 -39.71 -31.71 13.36
CA ASP A 553 -40.42 -32.51 12.35
C ASP A 553 -39.91 -33.96 12.26
N LEU A 554 -40.63 -34.77 11.47
CA LEU A 554 -40.30 -36.17 11.21
C LEU A 554 -38.91 -36.38 10.58
N PHE A 555 -38.33 -35.34 9.99
CA PHE A 555 -37.00 -35.36 9.37
C PHE A 555 -35.90 -34.86 10.32
N GLY A 556 -36.24 -34.57 11.58
CA GLY A 556 -35.31 -34.08 12.59
C GLY A 556 -34.91 -32.62 12.42
N THR A 557 -35.64 -31.84 11.62
CA THR A 557 -35.48 -30.38 11.55
C THR A 557 -36.14 -29.76 12.77
N ILE A 558 -35.40 -28.91 13.46
CA ILE A 558 -35.87 -28.20 14.65
C ILE A 558 -36.37 -26.81 14.23
N TYR A 559 -37.60 -26.46 14.60
CA TYR A 559 -38.20 -25.16 14.39
C TYR A 559 -38.23 -24.42 15.72
N VAL A 560 -37.62 -23.24 15.79
CA VAL A 560 -37.57 -22.43 17.01
C VAL A 560 -38.26 -21.11 16.73
N LYS A 561 -39.39 -20.85 17.39
CA LYS A 561 -40.06 -19.55 17.33
C LYS A 561 -39.51 -18.65 18.42
N MET A 562 -39.12 -17.45 18.06
CA MET A 562 -38.53 -16.48 18.99
C MET A 562 -39.15 -15.10 18.81
N ARG A 563 -39.11 -14.30 19.86
CA ARG A 563 -39.47 -12.88 19.83
C ARG A 563 -38.34 -12.06 20.43
N GLU A 564 -37.93 -11.01 19.74
CA GLU A 564 -36.95 -10.06 20.27
C GLU A 564 -37.52 -9.35 21.52
N LEU A 565 -36.68 -9.21 22.56
CA LEU A 565 -37.04 -8.56 23.83
C LEU A 565 -36.81 -7.04 23.79
#